data_AF-A0A962DGS4-F1
#
_entry.id   AF-A0A962DGS4-F1
#
_cell.length_a   1.000
_cell.length_b   1.000
_cell.length_c   1.000
_cell.angle_alpha   90.00
_cell.angle_beta   90.00
_cell.angle_gamma   90.00
#
_symmetry.space_group_name_H-M   'P 1'
#
loop_
_entity.id
_entity.type
_entity.pdbx_description
1 polymer ?
#
loop_
_entity_poly.entity_id
_entity_poly.type
_entity_poly.pdbx_seq_one_letter_code
_entity_poly.pdbx_strand_id
1 'polypeptide(L)'
;MPLNTPHGGKLINLIPDADQVAKLKQQTVDLPSWDLTERQVCDIELLMNGGFSPLTGFMNQADYNSVLADMRLADGTLWSMPITLDVKAELAESLKSGDQLALRDVEGVVLAILTVGDIWKVDKQAESLAVYGTTDEKHPAVSYLNHRTHDYYVGGTLQGLQLPVHYDYLKHRHTPEELRAKFKRLTWNKVVAFQTR
;
A
#
# COMPACT_ATOMS: atom_id res chain seq x y z
N MET A 1 -5.68 -30.10 -7.54
CA MET A 1 -4.40 -29.39 -7.69
C MET A 1 -4.52 -28.04 -7.00
N PRO A 2 -3.51 -27.59 -6.24
CA PRO A 2 -3.57 -26.30 -5.55
C PRO A 2 -3.52 -25.13 -6.55
N LEU A 3 -4.12 -24.00 -6.18
CA LEU A 3 -3.95 -22.72 -6.89
C LEU A 3 -2.49 -22.25 -6.80
N ASN A 4 -2.11 -21.27 -7.62
CA ASN A 4 -0.77 -20.66 -7.53
C ASN A 4 -0.51 -20.11 -6.13
N THR A 5 0.72 -20.26 -5.65
CA THR A 5 1.13 -19.73 -4.35
C THR A 5 1.18 -18.20 -4.42
N PRO A 6 0.69 -17.46 -3.40
CA PRO A 6 0.90 -16.02 -3.30
C PRO A 6 2.39 -15.66 -3.37
N HIS A 7 2.70 -14.47 -3.87
CA HIS A 7 4.07 -13.96 -3.88
C HIS A 7 4.61 -13.85 -2.44
N GLY A 8 5.87 -14.23 -2.23
CA GLY A 8 6.43 -14.40 -0.88
C GLY A 8 5.90 -15.60 -0.08
N GLY A 9 5.11 -16.49 -0.69
CA GLY A 9 4.69 -17.77 -0.11
C GLY A 9 3.37 -17.74 0.67
N LYS A 10 2.91 -16.55 1.10
CA LYS A 10 1.67 -16.39 1.88
C LYS A 10 0.90 -15.15 1.44
N LEU A 11 -0.43 -15.25 1.44
CA LEU A 11 -1.30 -14.09 1.24
C LEU A 11 -1.36 -13.29 2.54
N ILE A 12 -0.97 -12.02 2.47
CA ILE A 12 -0.93 -11.12 3.61
C ILE A 12 -2.24 -10.35 3.69
N ASN A 13 -3.15 -10.75 4.59
CA ASN A 13 -4.33 -9.96 4.93
C ASN A 13 -4.02 -9.19 6.22
N LEU A 14 -4.11 -7.86 6.17
CA LEU A 14 -3.75 -6.97 7.28
C LEU A 14 -4.95 -6.55 8.13
N ILE A 15 -6.16 -7.00 7.78
CA ILE A 15 -7.35 -6.78 8.59
C ILE A 15 -7.47 -7.94 9.59
N PRO A 16 -7.36 -7.67 10.91
CA PRO A 16 -7.48 -8.69 11.93
C PRO A 16 -8.96 -9.06 12.17
N ASP A 17 -9.21 -9.92 13.15
CA ASP A 17 -10.59 -10.24 13.56
C ASP A 17 -11.36 -9.02 14.09
N ALA A 18 -12.68 -9.16 14.14
CA ALA A 18 -13.59 -8.07 14.51
C ALA A 18 -13.34 -7.50 15.92
N ASP A 19 -12.92 -8.33 16.87
CA ASP A 19 -12.64 -7.92 18.24
C ASP A 19 -11.38 -7.04 18.30
N GLN A 20 -10.34 -7.41 17.53
CA GLN A 20 -9.13 -6.61 17.40
C GLN A 20 -9.40 -5.32 16.63
N VAL A 21 -10.21 -5.35 15.56
CA VAL A 21 -10.63 -4.12 14.84
C VAL A 21 -11.37 -3.16 15.78
N ALA A 22 -12.27 -3.64 16.63
CA ALA A 22 -12.98 -2.80 17.59
C ALA A 22 -12.03 -2.10 18.58
N LYS A 23 -10.98 -2.80 19.04
CA LYS A 23 -9.94 -2.22 19.90
C LYS A 23 -9.12 -1.17 19.16
N LEU A 24 -8.68 -1.47 17.94
CA LEU A 24 -7.92 -0.53 17.11
C LEU A 24 -8.74 0.74 16.83
N LYS A 25 -10.03 0.62 16.55
CA LYS A 25 -10.94 1.77 16.37
C LYS A 25 -10.94 2.71 17.58
N GLN A 26 -10.95 2.18 18.80
CA GLN A 26 -10.88 3.03 20.00
C GLN A 26 -9.54 3.77 20.11
N GLN A 27 -8.43 3.12 19.74
CA GLN A 27 -7.10 3.74 19.77
C GLN A 27 -6.99 4.94 18.82
N THR A 28 -7.67 4.90 17.67
CA THR A 28 -7.55 5.95 16.65
C THR A 28 -8.07 7.33 17.06
N VAL A 29 -8.88 7.42 18.12
CA VAL A 29 -9.51 8.68 18.55
C VAL A 29 -8.47 9.74 18.95
N ASP A 30 -7.37 9.30 19.55
CA ASP A 30 -6.33 10.20 20.09
C ASP A 30 -5.08 10.27 19.19
N LEU A 31 -5.09 9.57 18.05
CA LEU A 31 -3.93 9.53 17.16
C LEU A 31 -3.88 10.75 16.23
N PRO A 32 -2.67 11.24 15.90
CA PRO A 32 -2.51 12.08 14.72
C PRO A 32 -2.99 11.30 13.49
N SER A 33 -3.41 12.03 12.47
CA SER A 33 -4.09 11.45 11.33
C SER A 33 -3.63 12.05 10.02
N TRP A 34 -3.64 11.23 8.98
CA TRP A 34 -3.38 11.63 7.60
C TRP A 34 -4.57 11.25 6.71
N ASP A 35 -5.05 12.23 5.95
CA ASP A 35 -6.09 12.01 4.94
C ASP A 35 -5.41 11.58 3.64
N LEU A 36 -5.69 10.35 3.22
CA LEU A 36 -5.05 9.72 2.08
C LEU A 36 -5.48 10.38 0.78
N THR A 37 -4.55 10.50 -0.15
CA THR A 37 -4.89 10.86 -1.54
C THR A 37 -5.60 9.69 -2.23
N GLU A 38 -6.30 9.95 -3.34
CA GLU A 38 -6.97 8.88 -4.11
C GLU A 38 -6.01 7.74 -4.52
N ARG A 39 -4.76 8.08 -4.87
CA ARG A 39 -3.74 7.07 -5.20
C ARG A 39 -3.37 6.24 -3.98
N GLN A 40 -3.17 6.89 -2.83
CA GLN A 40 -2.85 6.20 -1.58
C GLN A 40 -4.02 5.32 -1.10
N VAL A 41 -5.27 5.70 -1.37
CA VAL A 41 -6.45 4.87 -1.09
C VAL A 41 -6.43 3.58 -1.93
N CYS A 42 -6.04 3.65 -3.21
CA CYS A 42 -5.86 2.47 -4.04
C CYS A 42 -4.73 1.57 -3.51
N ASP A 43 -3.59 2.17 -3.14
CA ASP A 43 -2.43 1.43 -2.62
C ASP A 43 -2.75 0.73 -1.29
N ILE A 44 -3.40 1.45 -0.35
CA ILE A 44 -3.74 0.88 0.95
C ILE A 44 -4.78 -0.24 0.84
N GLU A 45 -5.72 -0.19 -0.11
CA GLU A 45 -6.67 -1.28 -0.36
C GLU A 45 -5.94 -2.58 -0.74
N LEU A 46 -4.97 -2.48 -1.65
CA LEU A 46 -4.18 -3.62 -2.12
C LEU A 46 -3.17 -4.12 -1.08
N LEU A 47 -2.62 -3.22 -0.25
CA LEU A 47 -1.83 -3.61 0.93
C LEU A 47 -2.69 -4.40 1.92
N MET A 48 -3.86 -3.87 2.27
CA MET A 48 -4.72 -4.47 3.31
C MET A 48 -5.31 -5.81 2.90
N ASN A 49 -5.73 -5.96 1.62
CA ASN A 49 -6.37 -7.19 1.13
C ASN A 49 -5.38 -8.26 0.63
N GLY A 50 -4.07 -7.95 0.63
CA GLY A 50 -3.01 -8.86 0.21
C GLY A 50 -2.72 -8.90 -1.28
N GLY A 51 -3.34 -8.03 -2.08
CA GLY A 51 -2.99 -7.81 -3.48
C GLY A 51 -1.51 -7.46 -3.66
N PHE A 52 -0.91 -6.83 -2.65
CA PHE A 52 0.52 -6.50 -2.60
C PHE A 52 1.38 -7.41 -1.71
N SER A 53 0.96 -8.65 -1.45
CA SER A 53 1.82 -9.63 -0.76
C SER A 53 3.19 -9.72 -1.46
N PRO A 54 4.32 -9.69 -0.73
CA PRO A 54 4.46 -9.89 0.73
C PRO A 54 4.44 -8.61 1.58
N LEU A 55 4.16 -7.44 1.01
CA LEU A 55 4.19 -6.19 1.77
C LEU A 55 3.19 -6.22 2.94
N THR A 56 3.63 -5.72 4.10
CA THR A 56 2.82 -5.60 5.32
C THR A 56 2.48 -4.14 5.65
N GLY A 57 2.74 -3.22 4.72
CA GLY A 57 2.55 -1.79 4.88
C GLY A 57 3.26 -1.01 3.78
N PHE A 58 3.35 0.31 3.95
CA PHE A 58 4.12 1.16 3.05
C PHE A 58 5.62 0.89 3.24
N MET A 59 6.37 0.84 2.14
CA MET A 59 7.78 0.48 2.16
C MET A 59 8.57 1.38 3.09
N ASN A 60 9.46 0.79 3.87
CA ASN A 60 10.54 1.52 4.54
C ASN A 60 11.59 1.95 3.51
N GLN A 61 12.52 2.80 3.94
CA GLN A 61 13.58 3.36 3.10
C GLN A 61 14.53 2.28 2.56
N ALA A 62 14.76 1.19 3.30
CA ALA A 62 15.63 0.10 2.84
C ALA A 62 14.98 -0.68 1.69
N ASP A 63 13.70 -1.06 1.82
CA ASP A 63 12.93 -1.69 0.76
C ASP A 63 12.80 -0.78 -0.45
N TYR A 64 12.49 0.51 -0.22
CA TYR A 64 12.41 1.52 -1.27
C TYR A 64 13.72 1.62 -2.06
N ASN A 65 14.86 1.82 -1.39
CA ASN A 65 16.16 1.94 -2.04
C ASN A 65 16.53 0.68 -2.82
N SER A 66 16.24 -0.50 -2.26
CA SER A 66 16.46 -1.79 -2.93
C SER A 66 15.58 -1.96 -4.17
N VAL A 67 14.33 -1.50 -4.13
CA VAL A 67 13.43 -1.55 -5.30
C VAL A 67 13.95 -0.67 -6.41
N LEU A 68 14.43 0.54 -6.09
CA LEU A 68 15.01 1.47 -7.06
C LEU A 68 16.29 0.93 -7.69
N ALA A 69 17.15 0.27 -6.90
CA ALA A 69 18.44 -0.24 -7.39
C ALA A 69 18.30 -1.56 -8.15
N ASP A 70 17.55 -2.52 -7.60
CA ASP A 70 17.64 -3.93 -7.96
C ASP A 70 16.29 -4.57 -8.33
N MET A 71 15.20 -3.79 -8.32
CA MET A 71 13.82 -4.29 -8.48
C MET A 71 13.49 -5.42 -7.49
N ARG A 72 13.98 -5.29 -6.26
CA ARG A 72 13.77 -6.24 -5.17
C ARG A 72 13.52 -5.51 -3.86
N LEU A 73 12.74 -6.11 -2.98
CA LEU A 73 12.72 -5.75 -1.56
C LEU A 73 14.08 -6.05 -0.93
N ALA A 74 14.35 -5.50 0.26
CA ALA A 74 15.63 -5.66 0.96
C ALA A 74 15.93 -7.13 1.32
N ASP A 75 14.91 -7.98 1.40
CA ASP A 75 15.05 -9.43 1.61
C ASP A 75 15.36 -10.22 0.32
N GLY A 76 15.45 -9.54 -0.82
CA GLY A 76 15.71 -10.12 -2.14
C GLY A 76 14.46 -10.54 -2.92
N THR A 77 13.26 -10.40 -2.35
CA THR A 77 12.00 -10.72 -3.05
C THR A 77 11.79 -9.77 -4.23
N LEU A 78 11.47 -10.30 -5.41
CA LEU A 78 11.22 -9.48 -6.61
C LEU A 78 10.09 -8.48 -6.37
N TRP A 79 10.35 -7.20 -6.62
CA TRP A 79 9.37 -6.13 -6.52
C TRP A 79 9.83 -4.89 -7.29
N SER A 80 9.06 -4.44 -8.29
CA SER A 80 9.54 -3.47 -9.27
C SER A 80 8.96 -2.06 -9.15
N MET A 81 8.08 -1.80 -8.18
CA MET A 81 7.37 -0.51 -8.08
C MET A 81 7.31 -0.05 -6.62
N PRO A 82 7.83 1.14 -6.26
CA PRO A 82 7.76 1.61 -4.89
C PRO A 82 6.30 1.87 -4.47
N ILE A 83 5.93 1.36 -3.30
CA ILE A 83 4.61 1.58 -2.66
C ILE A 83 4.87 2.35 -1.37
N THR A 84 4.74 3.67 -1.43
CA THR A 84 5.14 4.60 -0.37
C THR A 84 3.98 5.50 0.06
N LEU A 85 4.00 5.94 1.32
CA LEU A 85 3.06 6.93 1.83
C LEU A 85 3.74 8.30 1.81
N ASP A 86 3.37 9.15 0.84
CA ASP A 86 3.86 10.52 0.79
C ASP A 86 3.02 11.47 1.64
N VAL A 87 3.70 12.28 2.45
CA VAL A 87 3.07 13.23 3.38
C VAL A 87 3.73 14.61 3.28
N LYS A 88 2.98 15.63 3.71
CA LYS A 88 3.51 16.99 3.79
C LYS A 88 4.64 17.10 4.82
N ALA A 89 5.54 18.05 4.60
CA ALA A 89 6.69 18.30 5.46
C ALA A 89 6.30 18.54 6.92
N GLU A 90 5.20 19.29 7.15
CA GLU A 90 4.75 19.62 8.49
C GLU A 90 4.35 18.37 9.29
N LEU A 91 3.73 17.38 8.63
CA LEU A 91 3.41 16.11 9.28
C LEU A 91 4.68 15.28 9.48
N ALA A 92 5.53 15.16 8.46
CA ALA A 92 6.77 14.39 8.53
C ALA A 92 7.68 14.85 9.68
N GLU A 93 7.82 16.17 9.88
CA GLU A 93 8.65 16.75 10.94
C GLU A 93 8.07 16.52 12.35
N SER A 94 6.76 16.28 12.45
CA SER A 94 6.10 15.98 13.73
C SER A 94 6.19 14.51 14.14
N LEU A 95 6.41 13.62 13.17
CA LEU A 95 6.43 12.17 13.36
C LEU A 95 7.83 11.65 13.72
N LYS A 96 7.87 10.52 14.41
CA LYS A 96 9.08 9.77 14.77
C LYS A 96 8.85 8.27 14.56
N SER A 97 9.96 7.53 14.43
CA SER A 97 9.92 6.07 14.43
C SER A 97 9.24 5.54 15.71
N GLY A 98 8.32 4.61 15.55
CA GLY A 98 7.47 4.06 16.61
C GLY A 98 6.13 4.78 16.80
N ASP A 99 5.95 5.98 16.25
CA ASP A 99 4.68 6.70 16.34
C ASP A 99 3.57 5.94 15.57
N GLN A 100 2.33 6.16 16.00
CA GLN A 100 1.15 5.63 15.32
C GLN A 100 0.41 6.77 14.61
N LEU A 101 0.05 6.53 13.35
CA LEU A 101 -0.64 7.47 12.49
C LEU A 101 -1.94 6.82 11.97
N ALA A 102 -3.09 7.44 12.23
CA ALA A 102 -4.36 7.00 11.67
C ALA A 102 -4.45 7.43 10.20
N LEU A 103 -4.77 6.50 9.30
CA LEU A 103 -4.93 6.77 7.87
C LEU A 103 -6.41 6.80 7.51
N ARG A 104 -6.88 7.92 6.96
CA ARG A 104 -8.29 8.16 6.64
C ARG A 104 -8.52 8.25 5.14
N ASP A 105 -9.70 7.84 4.70
CA ASP A 105 -10.17 8.20 3.37
C ASP A 105 -10.67 9.65 3.28
N VAL A 106 -11.12 10.03 2.08
CA VAL A 106 -11.65 11.37 1.79
C VAL A 106 -12.97 11.68 2.52
N GLU A 107 -13.68 10.68 3.02
CA GLU A 107 -14.90 10.84 3.81
C GLU A 107 -14.59 10.93 5.32
N GLY A 108 -13.31 10.86 5.71
CA GLY A 108 -12.84 10.92 7.09
C GLY A 108 -12.92 9.58 7.81
N VAL A 109 -13.16 8.48 7.10
CA VAL A 109 -13.24 7.15 7.68
C VAL A 109 -11.84 6.58 7.89
N VAL A 110 -11.53 6.15 9.11
CA VAL A 110 -10.22 5.55 9.41
C VAL A 110 -10.15 4.13 8.82
N LEU A 111 -9.21 3.94 7.89
CA LEU A 111 -8.99 2.70 7.18
C LEU A 111 -7.95 1.81 7.86
N ALA A 112 -6.87 2.40 8.38
CA ALA A 112 -5.76 1.68 9.00
C ALA A 112 -5.02 2.55 10.03
N ILE A 113 -4.22 1.88 10.86
CA ILE A 113 -3.16 2.52 11.65
C ILE A 113 -1.82 2.14 11.04
N LEU A 114 -0.96 3.12 10.79
CA LEU A 114 0.44 2.93 10.42
C LEU A 114 1.31 3.08 11.67
N THR A 115 2.12 2.07 11.97
CA THR A 115 3.25 2.24 12.90
C THR A 115 4.47 2.67 12.09
N VAL A 116 4.93 3.90 12.34
CA VAL A 116 6.02 4.53 11.60
C VAL A 116 7.33 3.78 11.85
N GLY A 117 7.97 3.31 10.78
CA GLY A 117 9.32 2.76 10.80
C GLY A 117 10.35 3.86 10.60
N ASP A 118 10.25 4.55 9.47
CA ASP A 118 11.17 5.60 9.04
C ASP A 118 10.47 6.70 8.26
N ILE A 119 11.14 7.85 8.20
CA ILE A 119 10.66 9.07 7.56
C ILE A 119 11.86 9.66 6.83
N TRP A 120 11.73 9.91 5.53
CA TRP A 120 12.81 10.49 4.75
C TRP A 120 12.30 11.40 3.66
N LYS A 121 13.15 12.35 3.26
CA LYS A 121 12.91 13.20 2.09
C LYS A 121 13.26 12.43 0.82
N VAL A 122 12.35 12.40 -0.14
CA VAL A 122 12.54 11.64 -1.39
C VAL A 122 13.35 12.41 -2.43
N ASP A 123 14.28 11.73 -3.11
CA ASP A 123 14.89 12.21 -4.35
C ASP A 123 14.02 11.78 -5.54
N LYS A 124 13.08 12.66 -5.91
CA LYS A 124 12.11 12.40 -6.98
C LYS A 124 12.77 12.23 -8.35
N GLN A 125 13.95 12.83 -8.58
CA GLN A 125 14.67 12.66 -9.85
C GLN A 125 15.30 11.27 -9.94
N ALA A 126 15.94 10.82 -8.85
CA ALA A 126 16.49 9.48 -8.77
C ALA A 126 15.39 8.42 -8.93
N GLU A 127 14.24 8.58 -8.27
CA GLU A 127 13.09 7.68 -8.41
C GLU A 127 12.53 7.66 -9.83
N SER A 128 12.35 8.84 -10.44
CA SER A 128 11.84 8.95 -11.82
C SER A 128 12.71 8.18 -12.81
N LEU A 129 14.02 8.36 -12.71
CA LEU A 129 14.96 7.68 -13.60
C LEU A 129 14.99 6.17 -13.36
N ALA A 130 15.02 5.73 -12.09
CA ALA A 130 15.07 4.32 -11.74
C ALA A 130 13.80 3.55 -12.10
N VAL A 131 12.62 4.14 -11.86
CA VAL A 131 11.33 3.46 -11.98
C VAL A 131 10.70 3.65 -13.36
N TYR A 132 10.80 4.86 -13.93
CA TYR A 132 10.14 5.21 -15.20
C TYR A 132 11.12 5.29 -16.38
N GLY A 133 12.43 5.18 -16.13
CA GLY A 133 13.47 5.27 -17.16
C GLY A 133 13.63 6.67 -17.76
N THR A 134 12.99 7.69 -17.19
CA THR A 134 13.00 9.06 -17.71
C THR A 134 12.66 10.06 -16.61
N THR A 135 13.14 11.29 -16.76
CA THR A 135 12.72 12.46 -15.95
C THR A 135 11.85 13.43 -16.77
N ASP A 136 11.40 13.04 -17.96
CA ASP A 136 10.52 13.86 -18.81
C ASP A 136 9.12 13.95 -18.17
N GLU A 137 8.70 15.17 -17.84
CA GLU A 137 7.38 15.44 -17.24
C GLU A 137 6.21 15.15 -18.19
N LYS A 138 6.46 14.90 -19.48
CA LYS A 138 5.42 14.36 -20.38
C LYS A 138 5.03 12.93 -19.99
N HIS A 139 5.89 12.19 -19.27
CA HIS A 139 5.53 10.90 -18.72
C HIS A 139 4.55 11.08 -17.56
N PRO A 140 3.33 10.49 -17.59
CA PRO A 140 2.30 10.76 -16.59
C PRO A 140 2.75 10.49 -15.15
N ALA A 141 3.54 9.44 -14.92
CA ALA A 141 4.00 9.10 -13.58
C ALA A 141 5.10 10.04 -13.08
N VAL A 142 5.94 10.59 -13.97
CA VAL A 142 6.95 11.60 -13.61
C VAL A 142 6.25 12.91 -13.27
N SER A 143 5.27 13.31 -14.08
CA SER A 143 4.43 14.47 -13.80
C SER A 143 3.73 14.35 -12.44
N TYR A 144 3.15 13.19 -12.15
CA TYR A 144 2.51 12.94 -10.86
C TYR A 144 3.51 13.04 -9.70
N LEU A 145 4.67 12.39 -9.82
CA LEU A 145 5.70 12.40 -8.79
C LEU A 145 6.22 13.82 -8.49
N ASN A 146 6.39 14.65 -9.51
CA ASN A 146 6.88 16.02 -9.33
C ASN A 146 5.81 16.97 -8.79
N HIS A 147 4.56 16.84 -9.24
CA HIS A 147 3.53 17.88 -9.03
C HIS A 147 2.43 17.50 -8.05
N ARG A 148 2.27 16.22 -7.72
CA ARG A 148 1.18 15.71 -6.87
C ARG A 148 1.69 15.01 -5.60
N THR A 149 2.77 14.25 -5.72
CA THR A 149 3.40 13.56 -4.59
C THR A 149 4.10 14.56 -3.67
N HIS A 150 3.95 14.42 -2.36
CA HIS A 150 4.65 15.21 -1.37
C HIS A 150 6.13 14.84 -1.24
N ASP A 151 6.91 15.64 -0.50
CA ASP A 151 8.39 15.54 -0.50
C ASP A 151 8.94 14.54 0.53
N TYR A 152 8.10 14.04 1.43
CA TYR A 152 8.51 13.09 2.46
C TYR A 152 7.74 11.80 2.33
N TYR A 153 8.45 10.67 2.42
CA TYR A 153 7.86 9.35 2.53
C TYR A 153 7.92 8.87 3.98
N VAL A 154 6.85 8.19 4.39
CA VAL A 154 6.74 7.53 5.69
C VAL A 154 6.57 6.04 5.44
N GLY A 155 7.57 5.27 5.84
CA GLY A 155 7.53 3.81 5.79
C GLY A 155 7.00 3.25 7.11
N GLY A 156 6.36 2.08 7.06
CA GLY A 156 5.84 1.46 8.26
C GLY A 156 4.89 0.31 8.03
N THR A 157 4.57 -0.41 9.10
CA THR A 157 3.65 -1.54 9.08
C THR A 157 2.22 -1.10 9.31
N LEU A 158 1.27 -1.70 8.60
CA LEU A 158 -0.15 -1.39 8.71
C LEU A 158 -0.90 -2.40 9.57
N GLN A 159 -1.87 -1.89 10.32
CA GLN A 159 -2.97 -2.65 10.91
C GLN A 159 -4.27 -2.14 10.29
N GLY A 160 -4.93 -2.97 9.48
CA GLY A 160 -6.16 -2.59 8.80
C GLY A 160 -7.36 -2.59 9.74
N LEU A 161 -8.26 -1.62 9.57
CA LEU A 161 -9.54 -1.54 10.27
C LEU A 161 -10.68 -1.93 9.32
N GLN A 162 -10.63 -1.44 8.09
CA GLN A 162 -11.57 -1.77 7.01
C GLN A 162 -11.01 -1.36 5.64
N LEU A 163 -11.48 -2.01 4.58
CA LEU A 163 -11.18 -1.59 3.22
C LEU A 163 -11.90 -0.26 2.89
N PRO A 164 -11.39 0.53 1.92
CA PRO A 164 -12.12 1.67 1.38
C PRO A 164 -13.52 1.28 0.93
N VAL A 165 -14.49 2.15 1.19
CA VAL A 165 -15.87 1.93 0.75
C VAL A 165 -15.98 2.34 -0.71
N HIS A 166 -16.42 1.40 -1.54
CA HIS A 166 -16.85 1.67 -2.91
C HIS A 166 -18.38 1.57 -2.96
N TYR A 167 -19.01 2.34 -3.84
CA TYR A 167 -20.46 2.28 -4.09
C TYR A 167 -20.79 1.70 -5.47
N ASP A 168 -19.79 1.58 -6.34
CA ASP A 168 -19.91 1.18 -7.72
C ASP A 168 -19.40 -0.26 -7.93
N TYR A 169 -20.05 -0.98 -8.85
CA TYR A 169 -19.60 -2.29 -9.35
C TYR A 169 -19.20 -3.31 -8.27
N LEU A 170 -19.82 -3.30 -7.08
CA LEU A 170 -19.42 -4.12 -5.93
C LEU A 170 -19.30 -5.61 -6.24
N LYS A 171 -20.13 -6.12 -7.14
CA LYS A 171 -20.12 -7.53 -7.57
C LYS A 171 -18.88 -7.90 -8.40
N HIS A 172 -18.14 -6.91 -8.88
CA HIS A 172 -16.95 -7.06 -9.72
C HIS A 172 -15.64 -6.73 -9.00
N ARG A 173 -15.72 -6.07 -7.84
CA ARG A 173 -14.58 -5.86 -6.95
C ARG A 173 -14.44 -7.12 -6.10
N HIS A 174 -13.29 -7.79 -6.23
CA HIS A 174 -13.01 -9.00 -5.47
C HIS A 174 -11.64 -8.89 -4.82
N THR A 175 -11.54 -9.28 -3.55
CA THR A 175 -10.24 -9.45 -2.91
C THR A 175 -9.50 -10.68 -3.48
N PRO A 176 -8.18 -10.78 -3.30
CA PRO A 176 -7.44 -12.00 -3.65
C PRO A 176 -8.01 -13.25 -2.98
N GLU A 177 -8.47 -13.14 -1.73
CA GLU A 177 -9.10 -14.25 -0.99
C GLU A 177 -10.42 -14.68 -1.64
N GLU A 178 -11.30 -13.73 -1.98
CA GLU A 178 -12.57 -14.00 -2.63
C GLU A 178 -12.38 -14.63 -4.02
N LEU A 179 -11.43 -14.14 -4.82
CA LEU A 179 -11.12 -14.73 -6.12
C LEU A 179 -10.59 -16.17 -5.97
N ARG A 180 -9.68 -16.40 -5.02
CA ARG A 180 -9.16 -17.75 -4.75
C ARG A 180 -10.27 -18.70 -4.31
N ALA A 181 -11.17 -18.26 -3.44
CA ALA A 181 -12.34 -19.03 -3.02
C ALA A 181 -13.28 -19.32 -4.21
N LYS A 182 -13.51 -18.32 -5.06
CA LYS A 182 -14.32 -18.45 -6.28
C LYS A 182 -13.71 -19.47 -7.25
N PHE A 183 -12.42 -19.41 -7.53
CA PHE A 183 -11.74 -20.39 -8.39
C PHE A 183 -11.82 -21.80 -7.83
N LYS A 184 -11.63 -21.96 -6.51
CA LYS A 184 -11.77 -23.26 -5.83
C LYS A 184 -13.19 -23.82 -5.97
N ARG A 185 -14.22 -23.00 -5.75
CA ARG A 185 -15.63 -23.39 -5.92
C ARG A 185 -15.94 -23.80 -7.36
N LEU A 186 -15.35 -23.11 -8.34
CA LEU A 186 -15.48 -23.42 -9.77
C LEU A 186 -14.58 -24.58 -10.21
N THR A 187 -13.79 -25.16 -9.31
CA THR A 187 -12.79 -26.22 -9.59
C THR A 187 -11.72 -25.81 -10.60
N TRP A 188 -11.49 -24.51 -10.76
CA TRP A 188 -10.45 -23.96 -11.62
C TRP A 188 -9.09 -24.03 -10.94
N ASN A 189 -8.14 -24.71 -11.57
CA ASN A 189 -6.75 -24.83 -11.13
C ASN A 189 -5.75 -24.14 -12.09
N LYS A 190 -6.21 -23.73 -13.27
CA LYS A 190 -5.46 -22.96 -14.26
C LYS A 190 -6.29 -21.75 -14.65
N VAL A 191 -5.77 -20.56 -14.39
CA VAL A 191 -6.44 -19.28 -14.64
C VAL A 191 -5.49 -18.39 -15.39
N VAL A 192 -5.95 -17.82 -16.50
CA VAL A 192 -5.22 -16.79 -17.24
C VAL A 192 -5.84 -15.45 -16.87
N ALA A 193 -5.01 -14.54 -16.35
CA ALA A 193 -5.41 -13.17 -16.09
C ALA A 193 -5.11 -12.29 -17.31
N PHE A 194 -6.00 -11.37 -17.62
CA PHE A 194 -5.84 -10.39 -18.70
C PHE A 194 -6.06 -8.99 -18.12
N GLN A 195 -5.00 -8.17 -18.15
CA GLN A 195 -5.04 -6.79 -17.68
C GLN A 195 -5.44 -5.85 -18.82
N THR A 196 -6.36 -4.91 -18.55
CA THR A 196 -6.81 -3.87 -19.49
C THR A 196 -7.10 -2.56 -18.75
N ARG A 197 -7.05 -1.42 -19.46
CA ARG A 197 -7.41 -0.09 -18.96
C ARG A 197 -7.99 0.76 -20.09
#